data_AF-A0A924SP02-F1
#
_entry.id   AF-A0A924SP02-F1
#
_cell.length_a   1.000
_cell.length_b   1.000
_cell.length_c   1.000
_cell.angle_alpha   90.00
_cell.angle_beta   90.00
_cell.angle_gamma   90.00
#
_symmetry.space_group_name_H-M   'P 1'
#
loop_
_entity.id
_entity.type
_entity.pdbx_description
1 polymer ?
#
loop_
_entity_poly.entity_id
_entity_poly.type
_entity_poly.pdbx_seq_one_letter_code
_entity_poly.pdbx_strand_id
1 'polypeptide(L)'
;MERRYRLSDTGRSAPIRQLRARGCTAARTPGELAEIVLLCEAALPAGPDGPVAPLPPARAPASAPRKFDDQALAVLGAAHNNLYCDCSRNLPEILPMLNSFERYSEQCAARTPDDALLHRELTAAAAAARVVLEAALERLARAEGAPRVKLWSGAVPHQTTPTR
;
A
#
# COMPACT_ATOMS: atom_id res chain seq x y z
N MET A 1 -12.00 44.73 -8.54
CA MET A 1 -11.85 43.26 -8.52
C MET A 1 -12.91 42.69 -7.58
N GLU A 2 -14.20 42.63 -7.94
CA GLU A 2 -14.85 41.60 -8.80
C GLU A 2 -14.50 40.18 -8.34
N ARG A 3 -15.41 39.34 -7.84
CA ARG A 3 -16.77 39.08 -8.34
C ARG A 3 -17.74 38.77 -7.19
N ARG A 4 -18.91 39.42 -7.23
CA ARG A 4 -20.13 39.00 -6.51
C ARG A 4 -20.54 37.61 -7.03
N TYR A 5 -20.35 36.56 -6.24
CA TYR A 5 -21.03 35.29 -6.51
C TYR A 5 -22.46 35.40 -5.99
N ARG A 6 -23.36 35.71 -6.90
CA ARG A 6 -24.80 35.77 -6.66
C ARG A 6 -25.26 34.35 -6.27
N LEU A 7 -25.64 34.17 -5.00
CA LEU A 7 -26.28 32.95 -4.52
C LEU A 7 -27.58 32.73 -5.29
N SER A 8 -27.65 31.63 -6.05
CA SER A 8 -28.93 31.01 -6.38
C SER A 8 -28.73 29.54 -6.75
N ASP A 9 -29.41 28.68 -6.00
CA ASP A 9 -29.93 27.37 -6.43
C ASP A 9 -28.99 26.14 -6.47
N THR A 10 -28.46 25.72 -5.32
CA THR A 10 -27.85 24.37 -5.20
C THR A 10 -28.89 23.25 -5.00
N GLY A 11 -30.18 23.53 -5.22
CA GLY A 11 -31.24 22.52 -5.22
C GLY A 11 -31.46 21.84 -6.57
N ARG A 12 -30.89 22.36 -7.67
CA ARG A 12 -31.25 21.95 -9.04
C ARG A 12 -30.10 21.51 -9.95
N SER A 13 -28.85 21.41 -9.48
CA SER A 13 -27.78 20.95 -10.37
C SER A 13 -27.91 19.42 -10.60
N ALA A 14 -28.09 19.03 -11.87
CA ALA A 14 -28.16 17.63 -12.28
C ALA A 14 -26.99 16.77 -11.76
N PRO A 15 -25.74 17.27 -11.67
CA PRO A 15 -24.63 16.50 -11.12
C PRO A 15 -24.79 16.16 -9.63
N ILE A 16 -25.25 17.11 -8.80
CA ILE A 16 -25.45 16.86 -7.36
C ILE A 16 -26.58 15.85 -7.15
N ARG A 17 -27.63 15.91 -7.95
CA ARG A 17 -28.73 14.94 -7.90
C ARG A 17 -28.27 13.54 -8.27
N GLN A 18 -27.42 13.41 -9.29
CA GLN A 18 -26.87 12.13 -9.72
C GLN A 18 -25.95 11.52 -8.66
N LEU A 19 -25.14 12.33 -7.98
CA LEU A 19 -24.29 11.88 -6.88
C LEU A 19 -25.13 11.40 -5.68
N ARG A 20 -26.17 12.16 -5.31
CA ARG A 20 -27.11 11.74 -4.23
C ARG A 20 -27.83 10.44 -4.55
N ALA A 21 -28.26 10.24 -5.80
CA ALA A 21 -28.88 8.99 -6.25
C ALA A 21 -27.94 7.77 -6.15
N ARG A 22 -26.61 7.99 -6.08
CA ARG A 22 -25.58 6.96 -5.90
C ARG A 22 -25.16 6.80 -4.44
N GLY A 23 -25.89 7.40 -3.49
CA GLY A 23 -25.61 7.33 -2.06
C GLY A 23 -24.54 8.31 -1.57
N CYS A 24 -24.08 9.25 -2.41
CA CYS A 24 -23.11 10.26 -1.97
C CYS A 24 -23.80 11.42 -1.26
N THR A 25 -23.31 11.77 -0.07
CA THR A 25 -23.73 12.98 0.65
C THR A 25 -23.07 14.20 0.03
N ALA A 26 -23.86 15.17 -0.43
CA ALA A 26 -23.36 16.41 -1.02
C ALA A 26 -23.62 17.59 -0.08
N ALA A 27 -22.54 18.16 0.46
CA ALA A 27 -22.55 19.38 1.25
C ALA A 27 -22.15 20.59 0.40
N ARG A 28 -22.69 21.77 0.75
CA ARG A 28 -22.18 23.02 0.19
C ARG A 28 -20.88 23.37 0.90
N THR A 29 -20.00 24.04 0.16
CA THR A 29 -18.64 24.45 0.54
C THR A 29 -18.50 24.66 2.05
N PRO A 30 -17.81 23.75 2.78
CA PRO A 30 -17.57 23.98 4.19
C PRO A 30 -16.64 25.19 4.32
N GLY A 31 -17.11 26.22 5.01
CA GLY A 31 -16.37 27.47 5.19
C GLY A 31 -15.36 27.37 6.32
N GLU A 32 -15.61 26.47 7.28
CA GLU A 32 -14.80 26.31 8.48
C GLU A 32 -14.50 24.83 8.79
N LEU A 33 -13.37 24.60 9.46
CA LEU A 33 -12.84 23.27 9.75
C LEU A 33 -13.83 22.41 10.57
N ALA A 34 -14.58 23.02 11.49
CA ALA A 34 -15.58 22.32 12.29
C ALA A 34 -16.71 21.71 11.44
N GLU A 35 -17.12 22.38 10.36
CA GLU A 35 -18.13 21.85 9.43
C GLU A 35 -17.59 20.66 8.62
N ILE A 36 -16.30 20.68 8.29
CA ILE A 36 -15.61 19.55 7.62
C ILE A 36 -15.62 18.32 8.53
N VAL A 37 -15.28 18.50 9.81
CA VAL A 37 -15.24 17.39 10.79
C VAL A 37 -16.61 16.73 10.93
N LEU A 38 -17.68 17.52 11.11
CA LEU A 38 -19.05 17.01 11.21
C LEU A 38 -19.50 16.22 9.95
N LEU A 39 -19.11 16.68 8.77
CA LEU A 39 -19.40 15.98 7.52
C LEU A 39 -18.64 14.65 7.41
N CYS A 40 -17.38 14.62 7.85
CA CYS A 40 -16.60 13.39 7.92
C CYS A 40 -17.22 12.39 8.89
N GLU A 41 -17.60 12.83 10.09
CA GLU A 41 -18.24 11.98 11.11
C GLU A 41 -19.56 11.38 10.60
N ALA A 42 -20.38 12.16 9.91
CA ALA A 42 -21.65 11.70 9.35
C ALA A 42 -21.49 10.77 8.13
N ALA A 43 -20.36 10.83 7.42
CA ALA A 43 -20.07 9.99 6.26
C ALA A 43 -19.41 8.65 6.66
N LEU A 44 -18.79 8.60 7.84
CA LEU A 44 -18.23 7.38 8.39
C LEU A 44 -19.37 6.49 8.93
N PRO A 45 -19.36 5.18 8.67
CA PRO A 45 -20.30 4.27 9.30
C PRO A 45 -20.20 4.40 10.82
N ALA A 46 -21.33 4.32 11.52
CA ALA A 46 -21.40 4.54 12.96
C ALA A 46 -20.42 3.62 13.72
N GLY A 47 -19.34 4.23 14.22
CA GLY A 47 -18.46 3.68 15.25
C GLY A 47 -17.38 2.69 14.77
N PRO A 48 -16.15 2.79 15.29
CA PRO A 48 -15.10 1.77 15.16
C PRO A 48 -15.39 0.49 15.96
N ASP A 49 -16.54 0.41 16.64
CA ASP A 49 -16.96 -0.73 17.48
C ASP A 49 -17.82 -1.76 16.72
N GLY A 50 -18.12 -1.54 15.45
CA GLY A 50 -18.57 -2.64 14.58
C GLY A 50 -17.43 -3.65 14.48
N PRO A 51 -17.67 -4.98 14.53
CA PRO A 51 -16.60 -5.94 14.35
C PRO A 51 -15.92 -5.62 13.03
N VAL A 52 -14.69 -5.08 13.12
CA VAL A 52 -13.79 -4.99 11.99
C VAL A 52 -13.74 -6.41 11.49
N ALA A 53 -14.42 -6.68 10.38
CA ALA A 53 -14.32 -7.98 9.75
C ALA A 53 -12.80 -8.22 9.66
N PRO A 54 -12.27 -9.24 10.35
CA PRO A 54 -10.85 -9.51 10.29
C PRO A 54 -10.54 -9.50 8.82
N LEU A 55 -9.58 -8.67 8.40
CA LEU A 55 -9.05 -8.75 7.05
C LEU A 55 -8.82 -10.25 6.87
N PRO A 56 -9.58 -10.93 5.96
CA PRO A 56 -9.60 -12.38 5.91
C PRO A 56 -8.15 -12.78 5.95
N PRO A 57 -7.71 -13.64 6.90
CA PRO A 57 -6.30 -13.89 7.09
C PRO A 57 -5.81 -14.15 5.69
N ALA A 58 -4.99 -13.23 5.18
CA ALA A 58 -4.31 -13.49 3.95
C ALA A 58 -3.58 -14.75 4.36
N ARG A 59 -4.04 -15.90 3.85
CA ARG A 59 -3.28 -17.14 3.91
C ARG A 59 -2.10 -16.77 3.03
N ALA A 60 -1.18 -16.02 3.63
CA ALA A 60 0.08 -15.65 3.10
C ALA A 60 0.65 -17.02 2.78
N PRO A 61 0.85 -17.35 1.50
CA PRO A 61 1.49 -18.60 1.18
C PRO A 61 2.77 -18.61 2.01
N ALA A 62 2.90 -19.62 2.87
CA ALA A 62 4.09 -19.85 3.67
C ALA A 62 5.31 -19.60 2.78
N SER A 63 6.11 -18.60 3.16
CA SER A 63 7.34 -18.17 2.49
C SER A 63 7.36 -18.46 0.98
N ALA A 64 6.43 -17.88 0.20
CA ALA A 64 6.56 -17.98 -1.24
C ALA A 64 7.96 -17.46 -1.61
N PRO A 65 8.74 -18.23 -2.40
CA PRO A 65 10.08 -17.82 -2.76
C PRO A 65 10.01 -16.43 -3.38
N ARG A 66 10.99 -15.58 -3.05
CA ARG A 66 11.07 -14.26 -3.67
C ARG A 66 10.97 -14.43 -5.18
N LYS A 67 10.31 -13.49 -5.85
CA LYS A 67 10.15 -13.50 -7.30
C LYS A 67 11.22 -12.67 -7.98
N PHE A 68 11.65 -11.58 -7.37
CA PHE A 68 12.63 -10.66 -7.94
C PHE A 68 13.91 -10.64 -7.10
N ASP A 69 15.06 -10.72 -7.77
CA ASP A 69 16.35 -10.44 -7.13
C ASP A 69 16.67 -8.94 -7.18
N ASP A 70 17.67 -8.51 -6.41
CA ASP A 70 18.04 -7.10 -6.30
C ASP A 70 18.44 -6.49 -7.66
N GLN A 71 19.04 -7.31 -8.55
CA GLN A 71 19.40 -6.90 -9.90
C GLN A 71 18.14 -6.67 -10.76
N ALA A 72 17.15 -7.55 -10.69
CA ALA A 72 15.87 -7.41 -11.38
C ALA A 72 15.12 -6.16 -10.90
N LEU A 73 15.12 -5.90 -9.59
CA LEU A 73 14.51 -4.69 -9.02
C LEU A 73 15.22 -3.42 -9.49
N ALA A 74 16.56 -3.43 -9.56
CA ALA A 74 17.32 -2.30 -10.09
C ALA A 74 17.02 -2.04 -11.58
N VAL A 75 16.90 -3.10 -12.41
CA VAL A 75 16.54 -2.96 -13.83
C VAL A 75 15.13 -2.41 -13.98
N LEU A 76 14.17 -2.89 -13.18
CA LEU A 76 12.78 -2.39 -13.21
C LEU A 76 12.70 -0.93 -12.75
N GLY A 77 13.43 -0.54 -11.70
CA GLY A 77 13.44 0.84 -11.21
C GLY A 77 14.13 1.83 -12.15
N ALA A 78 15.00 1.36 -13.05
CA ALA A 78 15.65 2.16 -14.08
C ALA A 78 14.89 2.21 -15.41
N ALA A 79 13.84 1.39 -15.58
CA ALA A 79 13.04 1.37 -16.80
C ALA A 79 12.24 2.68 -16.95
N HIS A 80 12.05 3.12 -18.20
CA HIS A 80 11.27 4.32 -18.48
C HIS A 80 9.79 4.11 -18.18
N ASN A 81 9.22 5.09 -17.48
CA ASN A 81 7.84 5.09 -17.06
C ASN A 81 6.91 5.50 -18.21
N ASN A 82 5.96 4.64 -18.58
CA ASN A 82 4.91 4.98 -19.55
C ASN A 82 3.63 5.47 -18.84
N LEU A 83 3.61 5.47 -17.51
CA LEU A 83 2.51 5.96 -16.70
C LEU A 83 2.78 7.39 -16.21
N TYR A 84 1.70 8.12 -15.97
CA TYR A 84 1.74 9.47 -15.40
C TYR A 84 2.12 9.50 -13.90
N CYS A 85 2.23 8.34 -13.25
CA CYS A 85 2.56 8.22 -11.83
C CYS A 85 3.89 7.49 -11.63
N ASP A 86 4.67 7.84 -10.61
CA ASP A 86 6.00 7.26 -10.32
C ASP A 86 5.96 5.85 -9.68
N CYS A 87 4.84 5.13 -9.83
CA CYS A 87 4.67 3.82 -9.20
C CYS A 87 5.71 2.79 -9.67
N SER A 88 6.13 2.85 -10.94
CA SER A 88 7.13 1.94 -11.52
C SER A 88 8.55 2.19 -11.01
N ARG A 89 8.82 3.40 -10.54
CA ARG A 89 10.07 3.75 -9.85
C ARG A 89 10.01 3.37 -8.37
N ASN A 90 8.92 3.70 -7.68
CA ASN A 90 8.84 3.58 -6.23
C ASN A 90 8.70 2.13 -5.76
N LEU A 91 7.94 1.30 -6.49
CA LEU A 91 7.65 -0.06 -6.04
C LEU A 91 8.90 -0.97 -6.01
N PRO A 92 9.81 -0.92 -7.00
CA PRO A 92 11.12 -1.59 -6.90
C PRO A 92 12.05 -1.06 -5.80
N GLU A 93 11.88 0.17 -5.33
CA GLU A 93 12.68 0.73 -4.22
C GLU A 93 12.19 0.24 -2.83
N ILE A 94 10.90 -0.06 -2.69
CA ILE A 94 10.31 -0.54 -1.44
C ILE A 94 10.66 -2.02 -1.17
N LEU A 95 10.68 -2.85 -2.21
CA LEU A 95 10.90 -4.30 -2.07
C LEU A 95 12.24 -4.69 -1.40
N PRO A 96 13.39 -4.04 -1.69
CA PRO A 96 14.65 -4.31 -1.01
C PRO A 96 14.61 -3.98 0.49
N MET A 97 13.90 -2.92 0.87
CA MET A 97 13.71 -2.54 2.27
C MET A 97 12.88 -3.59 3.00
N LEU A 98 11.80 -4.06 2.38
CA LEU A 98 10.94 -5.11 2.92
C LEU A 98 11.67 -6.46 3.03
N ASN A 99 12.43 -6.84 2.00
CA ASN A 99 13.32 -8.00 1.99
C ASN A 99 14.34 -7.96 3.14
N SER A 100 14.87 -6.79 3.43
CA SER A 100 15.84 -6.59 4.51
C SER A 100 15.18 -6.73 5.87
N PHE A 101 13.98 -6.16 6.04
CA PHE A 101 13.20 -6.29 7.27
C PHE A 101 12.76 -7.73 7.54
N GLU A 102 12.27 -8.46 6.53
CA GLU A 102 11.92 -9.89 6.64
C GLU A 102 13.12 -10.70 7.16
N ARG A 103 14.27 -10.61 6.49
CA ARG A 103 15.50 -11.32 6.89
C ARG A 103 16.00 -10.88 8.27
N TYR A 104 15.91 -9.60 8.60
CA TYR A 104 16.31 -9.10 9.92
C TYR A 104 15.42 -9.69 11.02
N SER A 105 14.10 -9.67 10.83
CA SER A 105 13.13 -10.19 11.79
C SER A 105 13.29 -11.70 12.05
N GLU A 106 13.68 -12.48 11.04
CA GLU A 106 14.00 -13.91 11.17
C GLU A 106 15.24 -14.17 12.03
N GLN A 107 16.17 -13.21 12.09
CA GLN A 107 17.46 -13.32 12.77
C GLN A 107 17.45 -12.69 14.17
N CYS A 108 16.32 -12.09 14.58
CA CYS A 108 16.20 -11.48 15.90
C CYS A 108 16.35 -12.51 17.02
N ALA A 109 17.20 -12.20 18.00
CA ALA A 109 17.28 -12.97 19.23
C ALA A 109 16.04 -12.70 20.09
N ALA A 110 15.36 -13.76 20.54
CA ALA A 110 14.24 -13.66 21.46
C ALA A 110 14.70 -13.90 22.91
N ARG A 111 14.28 -13.04 23.84
CA ARG A 111 14.61 -13.18 25.27
C ARG A 111 13.53 -13.91 26.06
N THR A 112 12.31 -13.91 25.52
CA THR A 112 11.13 -14.56 26.11
C THR A 112 10.35 -15.33 25.03
N PRO A 113 9.46 -16.26 25.43
CA PRO A 113 8.53 -16.89 24.49
C PRO A 113 7.63 -15.88 23.76
N ASP A 114 7.20 -14.82 24.44
CA ASP A 114 6.34 -13.79 23.87
C ASP A 114 7.10 -12.95 22.82
N ASP A 115 8.36 -12.62 23.06
CA ASP A 115 9.23 -11.97 22.06
C ASP A 115 9.37 -12.86 20.81
N ALA A 116 9.54 -14.17 21.00
CA ALA A 116 9.66 -15.11 19.89
C ALA A 116 8.38 -15.18 19.05
N LEU A 117 7.20 -15.09 19.68
CA LEU A 117 5.93 -15.03 18.98
C LEU A 117 5.80 -13.72 18.19
N LEU A 118 6.08 -12.58 18.81
CA LEU A 118 6.05 -11.28 18.15
C LEU A 118 6.98 -11.24 16.93
N HIS A 119 8.20 -11.76 17.03
CA HIS A 119 9.13 -11.80 15.91
C HIS A 119 8.63 -12.68 14.76
N ARG A 120 8.02 -13.84 15.05
CA ARG A 120 7.40 -14.68 14.02
C ARG A 120 6.24 -13.97 13.32
N GLU A 121 5.43 -13.23 14.07
CA GLU A 121 4.34 -12.43 13.50
C GLU A 121 4.88 -11.33 12.58
N LEU A 122 5.94 -10.62 12.98
CA LEU A 122 6.59 -9.60 12.16
C LEU A 122 7.20 -10.18 10.87
N THR A 123 7.88 -11.33 10.97
CA THR A 123 8.39 -12.05 9.80
C THR A 123 7.25 -12.45 8.85
N ALA A 124 6.18 -13.02 9.39
CA ALA A 124 5.03 -13.44 8.60
C ALA A 124 4.35 -12.23 7.91
N ALA A 125 4.20 -11.11 8.61
CA ALA A 125 3.65 -9.88 8.06
C ALA A 125 4.52 -9.30 6.93
N ALA A 126 5.85 -9.27 7.12
CA ALA A 126 6.80 -8.81 6.10
C ALA A 126 6.74 -9.68 4.84
N ALA A 127 6.75 -11.01 5.01
CA ALA A 127 6.64 -11.96 3.90
C ALA A 127 5.29 -11.82 3.16
N ALA A 128 4.19 -11.65 3.88
CA ALA A 128 2.87 -11.43 3.29
C ALA A 128 2.83 -10.14 2.45
N ALA A 129 3.36 -9.04 2.99
CA ALA A 129 3.45 -7.77 2.28
C ALA A 129 4.31 -7.91 1.02
N ARG A 130 5.46 -8.62 1.10
CA ARG A 130 6.33 -8.86 -0.05
C ARG A 130 5.57 -9.56 -1.18
N VAL A 131 4.86 -10.65 -0.88
CA VAL A 131 4.08 -11.40 -1.88
C VAL A 131 3.08 -10.49 -2.61
N VAL A 132 2.39 -9.62 -1.86
CA VAL A 132 1.41 -8.68 -2.43
C VAL A 132 2.10 -7.64 -3.32
N LEU A 133 3.20 -7.03 -2.87
CA LEU A 133 3.92 -6.02 -3.63
C LEU A 133 4.64 -6.59 -4.86
N GLU A 134 5.19 -7.80 -4.76
CA GLU A 134 5.78 -8.50 -5.92
C GLU A 134 4.71 -8.79 -6.98
N ALA A 135 3.50 -9.22 -6.59
CA ALA A 135 2.40 -9.42 -7.52
C ALA A 135 1.94 -8.11 -8.18
N ALA A 136 1.90 -7.01 -7.43
CA ALA A 136 1.60 -5.68 -7.96
C ALA A 136 2.67 -5.22 -8.96
N LEU A 137 3.95 -5.42 -8.65
CA LEU A 137 5.07 -5.07 -9.52
C LEU A 137 5.05 -5.88 -10.81
N GLU A 138 4.75 -7.17 -10.72
CA GLU A 138 4.62 -8.06 -11.89
C GLU A 138 3.50 -7.59 -12.83
N ARG A 139 2.36 -7.13 -12.27
CA ARG A 139 1.26 -6.56 -13.04
C ARG A 139 1.62 -5.21 -13.66
N LEU A 140 2.34 -4.37 -12.93
CA LEU A 140 2.81 -3.06 -13.39
C LEU A 140 3.79 -3.20 -14.56
N ALA A 141 4.81 -4.05 -14.40
CA ALA A 141 5.79 -4.35 -15.45
C ALA A 141 5.13 -4.85 -16.75
N ARG A 142 4.08 -5.69 -16.63
CA ARG A 142 3.28 -6.14 -17.78
C ARG A 142 2.51 -5.01 -18.46
N ALA A 143 1.96 -4.08 -17.69
CA ALA A 143 1.20 -2.95 -18.23
C ALA A 143 2.09 -1.94 -18.98
N GLU A 144 3.34 -1.78 -18.54
CA GLU A 144 4.30 -0.84 -19.13
C GLU A 144 5.12 -1.44 -20.29
N GLY A 145 5.01 -2.75 -20.53
CA GLY A 145 5.86 -3.44 -21.51
C GLY A 145 7.33 -3.52 -21.09
N ALA A 146 7.59 -3.50 -19.78
CA ALA A 146 8.93 -3.54 -19.21
C ALA A 146 9.68 -4.84 -19.60
N PRO A 147 11.03 -4.79 -19.68
CA PRO A 147 11.83 -5.94 -20.07
C PRO A 147 11.62 -7.15 -19.15
N ARG A 148 11.70 -8.37 -19.71
CA ARG A 148 11.68 -9.61 -18.93
C ARG A 148 12.95 -9.67 -18.06
N VAL A 149 12.81 -9.37 -16.78
CA VAL A 149 13.89 -9.46 -15.80
C VAL A 149 14.00 -10.87 -15.23
N LYS A 150 15.21 -11.20 -14.75
CA LYS A 150 15.50 -12.50 -14.16
C LYS A 150 14.71 -12.67 -12.86
N LEU A 151 14.18 -13.87 -12.64
CA LEU A 151 13.50 -14.22 -11.40
C LEU A 151 14.53 -14.70 -10.37
N TRP A 152 14.24 -14.41 -9.10
CA TRP A 152 15.07 -14.80 -7.96
C TRP A 152 15.42 -16.30 -7.99
N SER A 153 16.70 -16.59 -7.76
CA SER A 153 17.28 -17.92 -7.96
C SER A 153 17.42 -18.75 -6.67
N GLY A 154 16.90 -18.29 -5.53
CA GLY A 154 16.92 -19.05 -4.26
C GLY A 154 18.15 -18.86 -3.37
N ALA A 155 19.26 -18.32 -3.89
CA ALA A 155 20.48 -18.13 -3.10
C ALA A 155 20.44 -16.82 -2.31
N VAL A 156 20.33 -16.90 -0.98
CA VAL A 156 20.55 -15.75 -0.09
C VAL A 156 22.05 -15.49 -0.04
N PRO A 157 22.58 -14.36 -0.55
CA PRO A 157 23.96 -14.00 -0.29
C PRO A 157 24.12 -13.83 1.22
N HIS A 158 24.93 -14.69 1.82
CA HIS A 158 25.29 -14.62 3.22
C HIS A 158 26.00 -13.28 3.43
N GLN A 159 25.39 -12.39 4.21
CA GLN A 159 26.10 -11.19 4.64
C GLN A 159 27.16 -11.65 5.64
N THR A 160 28.42 -11.64 5.23
CA THR A 160 29.55 -11.79 6.15
C THR A 160 29.48 -10.66 7.17
N THR A 161 29.08 -11.01 8.39
CA THR A 161 29.14 -10.14 9.55
C THR A 161 30.58 -9.63 9.72
N PRO A 162 30.85 -8.31 9.72
CA PRO A 162 32.17 -7.82 10.11
C PRO A 162 32.33 -8.05 11.61
N THR A 163 33.19 -9.00 11.97
CA THR A 163 33.66 -9.21 13.34
C THR A 163 34.35 -7.93 13.80
N ARG A 164 33.84 -7.33 14.88
CA ARG A 164 34.50 -6.24 15.61
C ARG A 164 35.15 -6.78 16.86
#